data_AF-A0A8H2K9L5-F1
#
_entry.id   AF-A0A8H2K9L5-F1
#
_cell.length_a   1.000
_cell.length_b   1.000
_cell.length_c   1.000
_cell.angle_alpha   90.00
_cell.angle_beta   90.00
_cell.angle_gamma   90.00
#
_symmetry.space_group_name_H-M   'P 1'
#
loop_
_entity.id
_entity.type
_entity.pdbx_description
1 polymer ?
#
loop_
_entity_poly.entity_id
_entity_poly.type
_entity_poly.pdbx_seq_one_letter_code
_entity_poly.pdbx_strand_id
1 'polypeptide(L)'
;MNDIRASRRRWLGLLFISIAVALIIVDSTIVNVAIPSVVEDLGLNSTQVQWVQESYTLVFAALLLVFGTLADRYGRRRVLLIGVVIFALSSILAATAASGELLIASRLVQGIGGAMILPASLSTINATFRGRERAIAFAVWGSTIGGMAAVGPLLGGWLTTYFSWRWAFGINVPLGVIIIIGILIFTMESKEPSAQRRVDIVGALLSVVLFASLVFALIEGRSYGWFFSDTPPDFWTWGISPIPFVFALALAAGIAFVRWGFARERAGKSTMLAFGLLRIPSFRNGNIAAMIVSLGEFGIILSLPLWLQNVLGYDALQTGFVILALAIGSFMASGFAGAFGNKITPVTIVRVGIAAEIVGILIVALSLNPDAAWWQIAPGLFIYGFGVGLATALLTSVVLMDVPLSQSGQGSGTQSTARQVGSALGIAILGTVLFASLGSGLDAKLANRPEIPAEARTQIVDLVVDSAGTGISTLDEKLPDAAADAREAFTDSTRYAAFAAAGFLAIGFLASLRLDGARRGDDDAEGEVERTVNDAKSTDG
;
A
#
# COMPACT_ATOMS: atom_id res chain seq x y z
N MET A 1 0.33 37.66 -23.37
CA MET A 1 -0.97 36.96 -23.26
C MET A 1 -0.87 35.44 -23.50
N ASN A 2 -0.08 34.98 -24.48
CA ASN A 2 0.15 33.53 -24.71
C ASN A 2 0.87 32.83 -23.55
N ASP A 3 1.83 33.49 -22.89
CA ASP A 3 2.58 32.92 -21.78
C ASP A 3 1.73 32.72 -20.50
N ILE A 4 0.82 33.66 -20.22
CA ILE A 4 -0.16 33.57 -19.12
C ILE A 4 -1.18 32.45 -19.39
N ARG A 5 -1.66 32.31 -20.63
CA ARG A 5 -2.54 31.20 -21.03
C ARG A 5 -1.84 29.85 -20.94
N ALA A 6 -0.57 29.76 -21.36
CA ALA A 6 0.24 28.56 -21.24
C ALA A 6 0.57 28.20 -19.79
N SER A 7 0.81 29.19 -18.92
CA SER A 7 0.97 29.01 -17.48
C SER A 7 -0.33 28.49 -16.84
N ARG A 8 -1.45 29.19 -17.05
CA ARG A 8 -2.77 28.79 -16.50
C ARG A 8 -3.17 27.38 -16.93
N ARG A 9 -2.92 27.01 -18.19
CA ARG A 9 -3.22 25.67 -18.73
C ARG A 9 -2.42 24.58 -18.01
N ARG A 10 -1.13 24.79 -17.75
CA ARG A 10 -0.28 23.83 -17.02
C ARG A 10 -0.73 23.61 -15.58
N TRP A 11 -1.13 24.67 -14.87
CA TRP A 11 -1.66 24.57 -13.51
C TRP A 11 -3.03 23.87 -13.45
N LEU A 12 -3.91 24.11 -14.44
CA LEU A 12 -5.14 23.32 -14.58
C LEU A 12 -4.83 21.85 -14.92
N GLY A 13 -3.80 21.58 -15.72
CA GLY A 13 -3.31 20.22 -15.96
C GLY A 13 -2.88 19.52 -14.66
N LEU A 14 -2.14 20.22 -13.79
CA LEU A 14 -1.76 19.71 -12.46
C LEU A 14 -2.99 19.33 -11.63
N LEU A 15 -4.05 20.14 -11.64
CA LEU A 15 -5.30 19.81 -10.94
C LEU A 15 -5.85 18.45 -11.37
N PHE A 16 -6.00 18.19 -12.67
CA PHE A 16 -6.53 16.91 -13.15
C PHE A 16 -5.58 15.74 -12.96
N ILE A 17 -4.26 15.99 -13.01
CA ILE A 17 -3.25 14.99 -12.65
C ILE A 17 -3.36 14.62 -11.17
N SER A 18 -3.54 15.61 -10.29
CA SER A 18 -3.77 15.39 -8.86
C SER A 18 -5.08 14.66 -8.61
N ILE A 19 -6.18 15.00 -9.30
CA ILE A 19 -7.46 14.28 -9.19
C ILE A 19 -7.30 12.82 -9.65
N ALA A 20 -6.51 12.54 -10.69
CA ALA A 20 -6.21 11.17 -11.12
C ALA A 20 -5.50 10.36 -10.03
N VAL A 21 -4.60 10.99 -9.28
CA VAL A 21 -3.89 10.35 -8.16
C VAL A 21 -4.80 10.25 -6.93
N ALA A 22 -5.64 11.24 -6.68
CA ALA A 22 -6.67 11.19 -5.65
C ALA A 22 -7.60 9.99 -5.85
N LEU A 23 -8.03 9.76 -7.10
CA LEU A 23 -8.89 8.65 -7.50
C LEU A 23 -8.34 7.29 -7.03
N ILE A 24 -7.06 7.01 -7.31
CA ILE A 24 -6.44 5.73 -6.95
C ILE A 24 -6.27 5.56 -5.43
N ILE A 25 -6.00 6.66 -4.70
CA ILE A 25 -5.80 6.63 -3.25
C ILE A 25 -7.14 6.44 -2.51
N VAL A 26 -8.17 7.18 -2.93
CA VAL A 26 -9.54 6.99 -2.41
C VAL A 26 -9.99 5.58 -2.66
N ASP A 27 -9.89 5.08 -3.89
CA ASP A 27 -10.32 3.72 -4.24
C ASP A 27 -9.59 2.62 -3.43
N SER A 28 -8.31 2.83 -3.11
CA SER A 28 -7.55 1.88 -2.28
C SER A 28 -7.99 1.87 -0.82
N THR A 29 -8.60 2.95 -0.33
CA THR A 29 -8.96 3.12 1.09
C THR A 29 -10.47 2.99 1.35
N ILE A 30 -11.29 3.31 0.36
CA ILE A 30 -12.75 3.28 0.41
C ILE A 30 -13.28 1.86 0.59
N VAL A 31 -12.59 0.88 0.01
CA VAL A 31 -12.99 -0.53 0.05
C VAL A 31 -12.90 -1.09 1.47
N ASN A 32 -11.93 -0.65 2.27
CA ASN A 32 -11.65 -1.22 3.58
C ASN A 32 -12.84 -1.10 4.55
N VAL A 33 -13.59 -0.01 4.47
CA VAL A 33 -14.81 0.19 5.28
C VAL A 33 -16.06 -0.42 4.66
N ALA A 34 -16.03 -0.73 3.37
CA ALA A 34 -17.16 -1.31 2.64
C ALA A 34 -17.19 -2.85 2.75
N ILE A 35 -16.05 -3.50 3.04
CA ILE A 35 -15.91 -4.96 3.03
C ILE A 35 -17.04 -5.69 3.77
N PRO A 36 -17.42 -5.33 5.01
CA PRO A 36 -18.48 -6.06 5.71
C PRO A 36 -19.80 -6.09 4.92
N SER A 37 -20.20 -4.97 4.31
CA SER A 37 -21.38 -4.91 3.45
C SER A 37 -21.21 -5.69 2.13
N VAL A 38 -19.99 -5.80 1.59
CA VAL A 38 -19.74 -6.66 0.41
C VAL A 38 -19.87 -8.13 0.78
N VAL A 39 -19.38 -8.52 1.97
CA VAL A 39 -19.50 -9.89 2.48
C VAL A 39 -20.96 -10.28 2.64
N GLU A 40 -21.76 -9.42 3.25
CA GLU A 40 -23.19 -9.66 3.45
C GLU A 40 -23.96 -9.78 2.12
N ASP A 41 -23.66 -8.92 1.13
CA ASP A 41 -24.38 -8.89 -0.15
C ASP A 41 -23.95 -10.00 -1.13
N LEU A 42 -22.66 -10.37 -1.15
CA LEU A 42 -22.09 -11.33 -2.11
C LEU A 42 -21.74 -12.70 -1.51
N GLY A 43 -21.83 -12.87 -0.19
CA GLY A 43 -21.43 -14.11 0.50
C GLY A 43 -19.93 -14.41 0.40
N LEU A 44 -19.09 -13.37 0.42
CA LEU A 44 -17.63 -13.53 0.32
C LEU A 44 -17.08 -14.33 1.50
N ASN A 45 -16.20 -15.28 1.21
CA ASN A 45 -15.37 -15.89 2.27
C ASN A 45 -14.15 -14.99 2.62
N SER A 46 -13.46 -15.28 3.72
CA SER A 46 -12.33 -14.48 4.24
C SER A 46 -11.14 -14.44 3.30
N THR A 47 -10.91 -15.51 2.54
CA THR A 47 -9.90 -15.56 1.48
C THR A 47 -10.27 -14.62 0.33
N GLN A 48 -11.55 -14.59 -0.08
CA GLN A 48 -12.02 -13.64 -1.10
C GLN A 48 -11.99 -12.19 -0.60
N VAL A 49 -12.34 -11.93 0.67
CA VAL A 49 -12.20 -10.60 1.30
C VAL A 49 -10.77 -10.09 1.18
N GLN A 50 -9.80 -10.96 1.49
CA GLN A 50 -8.39 -10.65 1.39
C GLN A 50 -7.98 -10.40 -0.07
N TRP A 51 -8.43 -11.22 -1.02
CA TRP A 51 -8.19 -11.00 -2.45
C TRP A 51 -8.78 -9.69 -2.99
N VAL A 52 -9.97 -9.28 -2.55
CA VAL A 52 -10.58 -8.00 -2.97
C VAL A 52 -9.69 -6.81 -2.62
N GLN A 53 -9.02 -6.85 -1.46
CA GLN A 53 -8.06 -5.83 -1.04
C GLN A 53 -6.70 -5.98 -1.73
N GLU A 54 -6.17 -7.21 -1.81
CA GLU A 54 -4.78 -7.45 -2.22
C GLU A 54 -4.57 -7.48 -3.72
N SER A 55 -5.52 -7.99 -4.49
CA SER A 55 -5.40 -8.17 -5.95
C SER A 55 -5.01 -6.87 -6.66
N TYR A 56 -5.63 -5.75 -6.28
CA TYR A 56 -5.31 -4.43 -6.78
C TYR A 56 -3.87 -4.03 -6.44
N THR A 57 -3.48 -4.09 -5.16
CA THR A 57 -2.17 -3.64 -4.67
C THR A 57 -1.03 -4.49 -5.26
N LEU A 58 -1.28 -5.79 -5.42
CA LEU A 58 -0.37 -6.75 -6.03
C LEU A 58 -0.09 -6.41 -7.50
N VAL A 59 -1.14 -6.29 -8.32
CA VAL A 59 -0.98 -5.95 -9.75
C VAL A 59 -0.38 -4.56 -9.89
N PHE A 60 -0.80 -3.63 -9.04
CA PHE A 60 -0.24 -2.29 -8.96
C PHE A 60 1.26 -2.33 -8.73
N ALA A 61 1.73 -3.05 -7.71
CA ALA A 61 3.14 -3.18 -7.36
C ALA A 61 3.96 -3.85 -8.48
N ALA A 62 3.44 -4.93 -9.05
CA ALA A 62 4.12 -5.72 -10.07
C ALA A 62 4.31 -4.95 -11.40
N LEU A 63 3.35 -4.08 -11.75
CA LEU A 63 3.35 -3.36 -13.03
C LEU A 63 3.83 -1.91 -12.92
N LEU A 64 4.03 -1.38 -11.72
CA LEU A 64 4.44 0.01 -11.49
C LEU A 64 5.68 0.41 -12.30
N LEU A 65 6.74 -0.41 -12.24
CA LEU A 65 7.99 -0.18 -12.97
C LEU A 65 7.81 -0.32 -14.48
N VAL A 66 6.99 -1.29 -14.91
CA VAL A 66 6.69 -1.53 -16.32
C VAL A 66 6.07 -0.28 -16.92
N PHE A 67 4.98 0.21 -16.31
CA PHE A 67 4.25 1.35 -16.84
C PHE A 67 4.97 2.68 -16.65
N GLY A 68 5.84 2.82 -15.65
CA GLY A 68 6.75 3.97 -15.58
C GLY A 68 7.62 4.08 -16.83
N THR A 69 8.28 2.99 -17.22
CA THR A 69 9.09 2.99 -18.45
C THR A 69 8.27 3.15 -19.73
N LEU A 70 7.07 2.57 -19.78
CA LEU A 70 6.16 2.73 -20.92
C LEU A 70 5.64 4.17 -21.05
N ALA A 71 5.37 4.86 -19.94
CA ALA A 71 4.92 6.25 -19.93
C ALA A 71 5.97 7.17 -20.56
N ASP A 72 7.23 7.03 -20.17
CA ASP A 72 8.32 7.86 -20.72
C ASP A 72 8.54 7.62 -22.22
N ARG A 73 8.32 6.38 -22.69
CA ARG A 73 8.52 5.97 -24.08
C ARG A 73 7.36 6.33 -25.01
N TYR A 74 6.14 5.95 -24.65
CA TYR A 74 4.98 6.03 -25.54
C TYR A 74 4.22 7.36 -25.42
N GLY A 75 4.46 8.11 -24.35
CA GLY A 75 3.79 9.37 -24.05
C GLY A 75 3.15 9.33 -22.68
N ARG A 76 3.55 10.26 -21.81
CA ARG A 76 3.10 10.33 -20.42
C ARG A 76 1.61 10.64 -20.35
N ARG A 77 1.11 11.53 -21.23
CA ARG A 77 -0.32 11.85 -21.29
C ARG A 77 -1.14 10.66 -21.79
N ARG A 78 -0.66 9.94 -22.81
CA ARG A 78 -1.34 8.75 -23.35
C ARG A 78 -1.47 7.64 -22.30
N VAL A 79 -0.36 7.28 -21.65
CA VAL A 79 -0.37 6.22 -20.64
C VAL A 79 -1.27 6.60 -19.47
N LEU A 80 -1.25 7.86 -19.03
CA LEU A 80 -2.16 8.36 -18.01
C LEU A 80 -3.62 8.20 -18.42
N LEU A 81 -4.00 8.63 -19.63
CA LEU A 81 -5.38 8.51 -20.13
C LEU A 81 -5.85 7.07 -20.27
N ILE A 82 -5.00 6.18 -20.82
CA ILE A 82 -5.33 4.75 -20.93
C ILE A 82 -5.52 4.15 -19.54
N GLY A 83 -4.66 4.51 -18.58
CA GLY A 83 -4.78 4.09 -17.20
C GLY A 83 -6.11 4.49 -16.58
N VAL A 84 -6.53 5.75 -16.75
CA VAL A 84 -7.82 6.24 -16.24
C VAL A 84 -9.01 5.54 -16.92
N VAL A 85 -8.94 5.27 -18.22
CA VAL A 85 -9.99 4.53 -18.93
C VAL A 85 -10.12 3.10 -18.40
N ILE A 86 -9.00 2.37 -18.28
CA ILE A 86 -8.98 1.01 -17.72
C ILE A 86 -9.54 1.04 -16.30
N PHE A 87 -9.09 1.99 -15.48
CA PHE A 87 -9.55 2.14 -14.12
C PHE A 87 -11.07 2.36 -14.05
N ALA A 88 -11.60 3.34 -14.78
CA ALA A 88 -13.03 3.65 -14.80
C ALA A 88 -13.88 2.48 -15.31
N LEU A 89 -13.46 1.79 -16.37
CA LEU A 89 -14.18 0.61 -16.89
C LEU A 89 -14.16 -0.55 -15.88
N SER A 90 -13.02 -0.81 -15.26
CA SER A 90 -12.92 -1.83 -14.21
C SER A 90 -13.74 -1.47 -12.97
N SER A 91 -13.86 -0.19 -12.63
CA SER A 91 -14.74 0.27 -11.54
C SER A 91 -16.22 0.05 -11.85
N ILE A 92 -16.65 0.14 -13.12
CA ILE A 92 -18.01 -0.25 -13.52
C ILE A 92 -18.23 -1.74 -13.28
N LEU A 93 -17.27 -2.58 -13.67
CA LEU A 93 -17.34 -4.02 -13.45
C LEU A 93 -17.38 -4.36 -11.95
N ALA A 94 -16.56 -3.70 -11.13
CA ALA A 94 -16.58 -3.85 -9.68
C ALA A 94 -17.91 -3.40 -9.05
N ALA A 95 -18.44 -2.24 -9.48
CA ALA A 95 -19.71 -1.71 -8.98
C ALA A 95 -20.92 -2.58 -9.37
N THR A 96 -20.82 -3.31 -10.48
CA THR A 96 -21.89 -4.19 -10.99
C THR A 96 -21.63 -5.67 -10.69
N ALA A 97 -20.60 -5.98 -9.88
CA ALA A 97 -20.24 -7.34 -9.56
C ALA A 97 -21.40 -8.06 -8.85
N ALA A 98 -21.71 -9.26 -9.36
CA ALA A 98 -22.72 -10.16 -8.80
C ALA A 98 -22.10 -11.35 -8.06
N SER A 99 -20.77 -11.44 -8.02
CA SER A 99 -20.03 -12.47 -7.30
C SER A 99 -18.66 -11.97 -6.84
N GLY A 100 -18.08 -12.64 -5.86
CA GLY A 100 -16.75 -12.31 -5.35
C GLY A 100 -15.64 -12.46 -6.38
N GLU A 101 -15.72 -13.47 -7.25
CA GLU A 101 -14.74 -13.72 -8.30
C GLU A 101 -14.72 -12.59 -9.32
N LEU A 102 -15.90 -12.10 -9.72
CA LEU A 102 -16.02 -10.97 -10.64
C LEU A 102 -15.48 -9.69 -10.00
N LEU A 103 -15.73 -9.48 -8.71
CA LEU A 103 -15.17 -8.35 -7.98
C LEU A 103 -13.63 -8.42 -7.93
N ILE A 104 -13.06 -9.57 -7.56
CA ILE A 104 -11.60 -9.80 -7.53
C ILE A 104 -11.00 -9.60 -8.93
N ALA A 105 -11.61 -10.16 -9.98
CA ALA A 105 -11.15 -9.97 -11.35
C ALA A 105 -11.17 -8.50 -11.77
N SER A 106 -12.22 -7.76 -11.38
CA SER A 106 -12.32 -6.32 -11.63
C SER A 106 -11.21 -5.55 -10.91
N ARG A 107 -10.89 -5.91 -9.66
CA ARG A 107 -9.79 -5.31 -8.87
C ARG A 107 -8.41 -5.58 -9.47
N LEU A 108 -8.17 -6.78 -10.01
CA LEU A 108 -6.95 -7.10 -10.76
C LEU A 108 -6.78 -6.15 -11.95
N VAL A 109 -7.83 -5.96 -12.76
CA VAL A 109 -7.80 -5.04 -13.92
C VAL A 109 -7.63 -3.59 -13.46
N GLN A 110 -8.27 -3.21 -12.35
CA GLN A 110 -8.15 -1.88 -11.77
C GLN A 110 -6.72 -1.57 -11.32
N GLY A 111 -5.99 -2.57 -10.79
CA GLY A 111 -4.58 -2.48 -10.45
C GLY A 111 -3.69 -2.13 -11.65
N ILE A 112 -4.03 -2.64 -12.85
CA ILE A 112 -3.35 -2.28 -14.11
C ILE A 112 -3.53 -0.79 -14.39
N GLY A 113 -4.77 -0.29 -14.29
CA GLY A 113 -5.08 1.13 -14.46
C GLY A 113 -4.33 2.01 -13.47
N GLY A 114 -4.32 1.63 -12.19
CA GLY A 114 -3.59 2.33 -11.14
C GLY A 114 -2.07 2.39 -11.40
N ALA A 115 -1.48 1.27 -11.81
CA ALA A 115 -0.06 1.18 -12.15
C ALA A 115 0.35 2.07 -13.33
N MET A 116 -0.59 2.40 -14.22
CA MET A 116 -0.38 3.36 -15.30
C MET A 116 -0.48 4.81 -14.82
N ILE A 117 -1.46 5.10 -13.95
CA ILE A 117 -1.78 6.46 -13.51
C ILE A 117 -0.65 7.06 -12.67
N LEU A 118 -0.21 6.38 -11.60
CA LEU A 118 0.73 6.95 -10.64
C LEU A 118 2.07 7.36 -11.28
N PRO A 119 2.82 6.50 -11.99
CA PRO A 119 4.10 6.89 -12.55
C PRO A 119 3.95 7.87 -13.71
N ALA A 120 2.89 7.75 -14.54
CA ALA A 120 2.64 8.72 -15.60
C ALA A 120 2.32 10.12 -15.05
N SER A 121 1.63 10.22 -13.90
CA SER A 121 1.37 11.48 -13.20
C SER A 121 2.67 12.17 -12.79
N LEU A 122 3.56 11.42 -12.13
CA LEU A 122 4.86 11.88 -11.64
C LEU A 122 5.76 12.33 -12.81
N SER A 123 5.86 11.50 -13.83
CA SER A 123 6.63 11.81 -15.03
C SER A 123 6.08 13.03 -15.77
N THR A 124 4.76 13.24 -15.79
CA THR A 124 4.14 14.43 -16.40
C THR A 124 4.47 15.70 -15.63
N ILE A 125 4.41 15.67 -14.29
CA ILE A 125 4.82 16.80 -13.43
C ILE A 125 6.29 17.14 -13.67
N ASN A 126 7.15 16.12 -13.68
CA ASN A 126 8.57 16.25 -13.99
C ASN A 126 8.84 16.78 -15.40
N ALA A 127 7.97 16.53 -16.39
CA ALA A 127 8.10 17.12 -17.73
C ALA A 127 7.74 18.61 -17.74
N THR A 128 6.68 18.96 -17.01
CA THR A 128 5.92 20.19 -17.19
C THR A 128 6.46 21.36 -16.37
N PHE A 129 6.95 21.10 -15.16
CA PHE A 129 7.36 22.12 -14.20
C PHE A 129 8.88 22.13 -13.97
N ARG A 130 9.45 23.31 -13.73
CA ARG A 130 10.90 23.52 -13.47
C ARG A 130 11.09 24.44 -12.27
N GLY A 131 12.26 24.36 -11.63
CA GLY A 131 12.63 25.23 -10.50
C GLY A 131 11.60 25.24 -9.37
N ARG A 132 11.25 26.43 -8.87
CA ARG A 132 10.30 26.63 -7.77
C ARG A 132 8.89 26.10 -8.09
N GLU A 133 8.42 26.23 -9.33
CA GLU A 133 7.10 25.70 -9.72
C GLU A 133 7.04 24.17 -9.58
N ARG A 134 8.16 23.47 -9.85
CA ARG A 134 8.24 22.01 -9.67
C ARG A 134 8.05 21.65 -8.20
N ALA A 135 8.72 22.33 -7.27
CA ALA A 135 8.55 22.08 -5.85
C ALA A 135 7.09 22.28 -5.39
N ILE A 136 6.42 23.34 -5.87
CA ILE A 136 5.00 23.59 -5.58
C ILE A 136 4.12 22.48 -6.17
N ALA A 137 4.36 22.06 -7.41
CA ALA A 137 3.60 21.00 -8.04
C ALA A 137 3.74 19.65 -7.30
N PHE A 138 4.95 19.33 -6.84
CA PHE A 138 5.21 18.17 -5.98
C PHE A 138 4.53 18.28 -4.62
N ALA A 139 4.51 19.48 -4.02
CA ALA A 139 3.80 19.70 -2.77
C ALA A 139 2.29 19.47 -2.92
N VAL A 140 1.66 19.97 -4.00
CA VAL A 140 0.24 19.74 -4.31
C VAL A 140 -0.04 18.26 -4.59
N TRP A 141 0.81 17.60 -5.37
CA TRP A 141 0.67 16.18 -5.69
C TRP A 141 0.81 15.29 -4.43
N GLY A 142 1.83 15.55 -3.62
CA GLY A 142 2.07 14.82 -2.37
C GLY A 142 1.00 15.07 -1.31
N SER A 143 0.54 16.32 -1.15
CA SER A 143 -0.56 16.65 -0.23
C SER A 143 -1.89 16.04 -0.66
N THR A 144 -2.10 15.85 -1.97
CA THR A 144 -3.27 15.14 -2.49
C THR A 144 -3.26 13.67 -2.05
N ILE A 145 -2.11 12.99 -2.13
CA ILE A 145 -1.99 11.59 -1.67
C ILE A 145 -2.31 11.49 -0.17
N GLY A 146 -1.67 12.33 0.66
CA GLY A 146 -1.88 12.32 2.11
C GLY A 146 -3.31 12.70 2.51
N GLY A 147 -3.87 13.74 1.92
CA GLY A 147 -5.23 14.21 2.22
C GLY A 147 -6.32 13.23 1.78
N MET A 148 -6.16 12.62 0.60
CA MET A 148 -7.19 11.73 0.07
C MET A 148 -7.21 10.35 0.74
N ALA A 149 -6.09 9.93 1.34
CA ALA A 149 -6.07 8.75 2.22
C ALA A 149 -7.00 8.92 3.44
N ALA A 150 -7.24 10.17 3.89
CA ALA A 150 -8.21 10.50 4.94
C ALA A 150 -9.66 10.45 4.45
N VAL A 151 -9.87 10.97 3.24
CA VAL A 151 -11.20 11.14 2.66
C VAL A 151 -11.81 9.79 2.30
N GLY A 152 -10.99 8.82 1.86
CA GLY A 152 -11.45 7.52 1.41
C GLY A 152 -12.35 6.78 2.42
N PRO A 153 -11.90 6.51 3.65
CA PRO A 153 -12.72 5.83 4.65
C PRO A 153 -14.02 6.57 5.01
N LEU A 154 -13.99 7.91 5.11
CA LEU A 154 -15.20 8.69 5.38
C LEU A 154 -16.19 8.66 4.22
N LEU A 155 -15.70 8.88 3.00
CA LEU A 155 -16.52 8.86 1.79
C LEU A 155 -17.08 7.47 1.53
N GLY A 156 -16.27 6.43 1.73
CA GLY A 156 -16.69 5.04 1.63
C GLY A 156 -17.71 4.65 2.66
N GLY A 157 -17.49 5.09 3.90
CA GLY A 157 -18.44 4.87 4.98
C GLY A 157 -19.78 5.53 4.68
N TRP A 158 -19.78 6.79 4.23
CA TRP A 158 -20.99 7.51 3.85
C TRP A 158 -21.72 6.85 2.67
N LEU A 159 -20.99 6.49 1.60
CA LEU A 159 -21.57 5.84 0.42
C LEU A 159 -22.12 4.44 0.75
N THR A 160 -21.41 3.68 1.57
CA THR A 160 -21.82 2.33 1.98
C THR A 160 -23.04 2.37 2.88
N THR A 161 -23.06 3.28 3.87
CA THR A 161 -24.12 3.37 4.88
C THR A 161 -25.44 3.90 4.30
N TYR A 162 -25.40 4.94 3.45
CA TYR A 162 -26.61 5.61 2.97
C TYR A 162 -27.03 5.25 1.55
N PHE A 163 -26.17 4.59 0.78
CA PHE A 163 -26.48 4.17 -0.58
C PHE A 163 -26.23 2.67 -0.74
N SER A 164 -25.01 2.31 -1.13
CA SER A 164 -24.59 0.93 -1.35
C SER A 164 -23.08 0.88 -1.43
N TRP A 165 -22.47 -0.22 -0.97
CA TRP A 165 -21.05 -0.50 -1.17
C TRP A 165 -20.63 -0.39 -2.64
N ARG A 166 -21.55 -0.64 -3.59
CA ARG A 166 -21.31 -0.52 -5.04
C ARG A 166 -20.84 0.87 -5.45
N TRP A 167 -21.31 1.92 -4.77
CA TRP A 167 -20.89 3.29 -5.03
C TRP A 167 -19.45 3.59 -4.63
N ALA A 168 -18.85 2.77 -3.76
CA ALA A 168 -17.42 2.86 -3.46
C ALA A 168 -16.56 2.69 -4.72
N PHE A 169 -17.03 1.89 -5.69
CA PHE A 169 -16.44 1.77 -7.02
C PHE A 169 -17.11 2.71 -8.04
N GLY A 170 -18.44 2.85 -7.96
CA GLY A 170 -19.23 3.66 -8.91
C GLY A 170 -18.80 5.12 -8.99
N ILE A 171 -18.34 5.71 -7.89
CA ILE A 171 -17.86 7.11 -7.85
C ILE A 171 -16.64 7.35 -8.74
N ASN A 172 -15.87 6.32 -9.06
CA ASN A 172 -14.70 6.43 -9.92
C ASN A 172 -15.07 6.75 -11.37
N VAL A 173 -16.28 6.41 -11.81
CA VAL A 173 -16.75 6.59 -13.18
C VAL A 173 -16.93 8.08 -13.54
N PRO A 174 -17.75 8.88 -12.81
CA PRO A 174 -17.86 10.30 -13.09
C PRO A 174 -16.52 11.03 -12.91
N LEU A 175 -15.72 10.65 -11.90
CA LEU A 175 -14.39 11.22 -11.72
C LEU A 175 -13.47 10.88 -12.89
N GLY A 176 -13.47 9.64 -13.38
CA GLY A 176 -12.71 9.20 -14.54
C GLY A 176 -13.02 10.02 -15.79
N VAL A 177 -14.31 10.29 -16.04
CA VAL A 177 -14.74 11.16 -17.16
C VAL A 177 -14.20 12.59 -17.00
N ILE A 178 -14.32 13.18 -15.81
CA ILE A 178 -13.79 14.52 -15.51
C ILE A 178 -12.28 14.58 -15.73
N ILE A 179 -11.55 13.56 -15.24
CA ILE A 179 -10.10 13.45 -15.40
C ILE A 179 -9.72 13.33 -16.88
N ILE A 180 -10.40 12.47 -17.64
CA ILE A 180 -10.13 12.27 -19.07
C ILE A 180 -10.30 13.58 -19.84
N ILE A 181 -11.44 14.26 -19.64
CA ILE A 181 -11.73 15.55 -20.29
C ILE A 181 -10.67 16.59 -19.90
N GLY A 182 -10.38 16.70 -18.60
CA GLY A 182 -9.41 17.64 -18.08
C GLY A 182 -7.99 17.42 -18.62
N ILE A 183 -7.51 16.18 -18.62
CA ILE A 183 -6.19 15.84 -19.18
C ILE A 183 -6.15 16.10 -20.69
N LEU A 184 -7.23 15.78 -21.42
CA LEU A 184 -7.29 16.00 -22.86
C LEU A 184 -7.16 17.48 -23.23
N ILE A 185 -7.77 18.36 -22.42
CA ILE A 185 -7.81 19.80 -22.65
C ILE A 185 -6.56 20.50 -22.10
N PHE A 186 -6.12 20.18 -20.89
CA PHE A 186 -5.15 20.99 -20.13
C PHE A 186 -3.73 20.41 -20.08
N THR A 187 -3.54 19.14 -20.41
CA THR A 187 -2.22 18.50 -20.37
C THR A 187 -1.64 18.37 -21.78
N MET A 188 -0.36 18.65 -21.97
CA MET A 188 0.32 18.43 -23.25
C MET A 188 1.01 17.07 -23.27
N GLU A 189 1.12 16.46 -24.46
CA GLU A 189 1.90 15.23 -24.59
C GLU A 189 3.38 15.53 -24.36
N SER A 190 4.04 14.64 -23.61
CA SER A 190 5.48 14.70 -23.40
C SER A 190 6.07 13.29 -23.46
N LYS A 191 7.24 13.19 -24.09
CA LYS A 191 7.99 11.95 -24.32
C LYS A 191 9.45 12.22 -24.00
N GLU A 192 10.14 11.21 -23.48
CA GLU A 192 11.58 11.33 -23.23
C GLU A 192 12.37 11.07 -24.54
N PRO A 193 13.15 12.03 -25.06
CA PRO A 193 13.88 11.87 -26.32
C PRO A 193 14.93 10.74 -26.29
N SER A 194 15.47 10.44 -25.09
CA SER A 194 16.44 9.39 -24.80
C SER A 194 15.83 8.01 -24.53
N ALA A 195 14.52 7.83 -24.65
CA ALA A 195 13.82 6.56 -24.40
C ALA A 195 14.07 5.45 -25.46
N GLN A 196 15.20 5.51 -26.17
CA GLN A 196 15.66 4.46 -27.09
C GLN A 196 16.06 3.16 -26.37
N ARG A 197 16.17 3.15 -25.04
CA ARG A 197 16.46 1.94 -24.27
C ARG A 197 15.24 0.99 -24.27
N ARG A 198 15.46 -0.27 -24.68
CA ARG A 198 14.40 -1.30 -24.80
C ARG A 198 13.81 -1.65 -23.42
N VAL A 199 12.49 -1.74 -23.31
CA VAL A 199 11.80 -2.18 -22.08
C VAL A 199 12.27 -3.60 -21.70
N ASP A 200 12.47 -3.83 -20.40
CA ASP A 200 12.82 -5.14 -19.89
C ASP A 200 11.60 -6.04 -19.68
N ILE A 201 11.07 -6.56 -20.79
CA ILE A 201 9.87 -7.41 -20.82
C ILE A 201 10.09 -8.71 -20.03
N VAL A 202 11.27 -9.33 -20.17
CA VAL A 202 11.58 -10.57 -19.45
C VAL A 202 11.67 -10.31 -17.95
N GLY A 203 12.34 -9.23 -17.53
CA GLY A 203 12.34 -8.80 -16.14
C GLY A 203 10.93 -8.57 -15.61
N ALA A 204 10.05 -7.99 -16.43
CA ALA A 204 8.67 -7.67 -16.04
C ALA A 204 7.83 -8.92 -15.82
N LEU A 205 7.93 -9.89 -16.73
CA LEU A 205 7.25 -11.16 -16.58
C LEU A 205 7.76 -11.92 -15.36
N LEU A 206 9.08 -11.92 -15.12
CA LEU A 206 9.67 -12.55 -13.94
C LEU A 206 9.23 -11.88 -12.63
N SER A 207 9.13 -10.55 -12.58
CA SER A 207 8.63 -9.85 -11.39
C SER A 207 7.15 -10.12 -11.14
N VAL A 208 6.33 -10.17 -12.20
CA VAL A 208 4.91 -10.54 -12.09
C VAL A 208 4.78 -11.96 -11.53
N VAL A 209 5.49 -12.94 -12.10
CA VAL A 209 5.45 -14.32 -11.62
C VAL A 209 5.93 -14.42 -10.17
N LEU A 210 7.03 -13.76 -9.82
CA LEU A 210 7.57 -13.72 -8.46
C LEU A 210 6.52 -13.23 -7.46
N PHE A 211 6.00 -12.02 -7.64
CA PHE A 211 5.12 -11.42 -6.64
C PHE A 211 3.73 -12.05 -6.64
N ALA A 212 3.20 -12.42 -7.81
CA ALA A 212 1.91 -13.08 -7.89
C ALA A 212 1.92 -14.44 -7.20
N SER A 213 2.94 -15.27 -7.46
CA SER A 213 3.05 -16.58 -6.79
C SER A 213 3.32 -16.44 -5.29
N LEU A 214 4.18 -15.48 -4.88
CA LEU A 214 4.47 -15.26 -3.47
C LEU A 214 3.22 -14.84 -2.68
N VAL A 215 2.46 -13.87 -3.19
CA VAL A 215 1.23 -13.40 -2.53
C VAL A 215 0.12 -14.44 -2.60
N PHE A 216 -0.06 -15.10 -3.75
CA PHE A 216 -1.01 -16.22 -3.88
C PHE A 216 -0.73 -17.30 -2.84
N ALA A 217 0.53 -17.71 -2.67
CA ALA A 217 0.90 -18.75 -1.70
C ALA A 217 0.61 -18.34 -0.25
N LEU A 218 0.72 -17.04 0.07
CA LEU A 218 0.41 -16.52 1.41
C LEU A 218 -1.10 -16.43 1.67
N ILE A 219 -1.89 -15.99 0.69
CA ILE A 219 -3.35 -15.89 0.81
C ILE A 219 -3.98 -17.29 0.82
N GLU A 220 -3.70 -18.09 -0.21
CA GLU A 220 -4.31 -19.41 -0.42
C GLU A 220 -3.71 -20.49 0.49
N GLY A 221 -2.60 -20.18 1.17
CA GLY A 221 -1.98 -21.05 2.17
C GLY A 221 -2.94 -21.49 3.27
N ARG A 222 -3.90 -20.62 3.64
CA ARG A 222 -4.94 -20.97 4.62
C ARG A 222 -6.00 -21.91 4.04
N SER A 223 -6.40 -21.70 2.79
CA SER A 223 -7.50 -22.44 2.18
C SER A 223 -7.07 -23.81 1.67
N TYR A 224 -5.90 -23.89 1.03
CA TYR A 224 -5.35 -25.17 0.54
C TYR A 224 -4.43 -25.87 1.54
N GLY A 225 -4.16 -25.26 2.68
CA GLY A 225 -3.19 -25.75 3.67
C GLY A 225 -1.73 -25.51 3.26
N TRP A 226 -0.84 -25.39 4.23
CA TRP A 226 0.56 -25.01 3.99
C TRP A 226 1.44 -26.14 3.44
N PHE A 227 1.11 -27.39 3.78
CA PHE A 227 1.91 -28.58 3.41
C PHE A 227 1.04 -29.74 2.97
N PHE A 228 -0.05 -30.00 3.67
CA PHE A 228 -1.08 -30.98 3.32
C PHE A 228 -2.39 -30.25 3.06
N SER A 229 -3.22 -30.81 2.18
CA SER A 229 -4.48 -30.21 1.78
C SER A 229 -5.61 -31.20 2.02
N ASP A 230 -6.58 -30.81 2.85
CA ASP A 230 -7.82 -31.56 3.02
C ASP A 230 -8.85 -31.21 1.92
N THR A 231 -8.64 -30.09 1.22
CA THR A 231 -9.49 -29.54 0.16
C THR A 231 -8.65 -29.11 -1.06
N PRO A 232 -7.95 -30.05 -1.73
CA PRO A 232 -7.14 -29.70 -2.88
C PRO A 232 -8.02 -29.18 -4.03
N PRO A 233 -7.53 -28.24 -4.85
CA PRO A 233 -8.28 -27.78 -6.01
C PRO A 233 -8.47 -28.92 -7.02
N ASP A 234 -9.56 -28.91 -7.81
CA ASP A 234 -9.96 -30.02 -8.68
C ASP A 234 -8.87 -30.54 -9.64
N PHE A 235 -7.96 -29.65 -10.07
CA PHE A 235 -6.84 -29.99 -10.95
C PHE A 235 -5.64 -30.62 -10.22
N TRP A 236 -5.70 -30.71 -8.89
CA TRP A 236 -4.61 -31.11 -8.01
C TRP A 236 -4.95 -32.43 -7.31
N THR A 237 -4.24 -33.49 -7.68
CA THR A 237 -4.56 -34.87 -7.25
C THR A 237 -3.62 -35.40 -6.17
N TRP A 238 -2.64 -34.60 -5.74
CA TRP A 238 -1.63 -35.01 -4.77
C TRP A 238 -2.09 -34.67 -3.35
N GLY A 239 -1.79 -35.52 -2.37
CA GLY A 239 -2.10 -35.26 -0.95
C GLY A 239 -1.24 -34.17 -0.30
N ILE A 240 -0.25 -33.65 -1.01
CA ILE A 240 0.56 -32.49 -0.61
C ILE A 240 -0.11 -31.25 -1.19
N SER A 241 -0.22 -30.18 -0.40
CA SER A 241 -0.76 -28.91 -0.87
C SER A 241 -0.03 -28.37 -2.11
N PRO A 242 -0.70 -27.63 -3.02
CA PRO A 242 -0.03 -26.90 -4.09
C PRO A 242 0.89 -25.77 -3.59
N ILE A 243 0.68 -25.28 -2.36
CA ILE A 243 1.31 -24.06 -1.83
C ILE A 243 2.84 -24.13 -1.77
N PRO A 244 3.49 -25.22 -1.30
CA PRO A 244 4.94 -25.37 -1.38
C PRO A 244 5.50 -25.26 -2.82
N PHE A 245 4.78 -25.76 -3.82
CA PHE A 245 5.19 -25.67 -5.23
C PHE A 245 5.08 -24.23 -5.74
N VAL A 246 4.05 -23.50 -5.30
CA VAL A 246 3.90 -22.07 -5.62
C VAL A 246 5.01 -21.24 -4.94
N PHE A 247 5.38 -21.54 -3.69
CA PHE A 247 6.56 -20.91 -3.05
C PHE A 247 7.87 -21.25 -3.78
N ALA A 248 8.03 -22.49 -4.25
CA ALA A 248 9.18 -22.88 -5.06
C ALA A 248 9.23 -22.13 -6.39
N LEU A 249 8.07 -21.91 -7.03
CA LEU A 249 7.94 -21.08 -8.23
C LEU A 249 8.31 -19.62 -7.93
N ALA A 250 7.83 -19.05 -6.81
CA ALA A 250 8.19 -17.70 -6.38
C ALA A 250 9.71 -17.58 -6.19
N LEU A 251 10.32 -18.52 -5.48
CA LEU A 251 11.76 -18.56 -5.27
C LEU A 251 12.53 -18.67 -6.58
N ALA A 252 12.12 -19.57 -7.49
CA ALA A 252 12.73 -19.75 -8.80
C ALA A 252 12.62 -18.49 -9.66
N ALA A 253 11.44 -17.85 -9.69
CA ALA A 253 11.20 -16.60 -10.39
C ALA A 253 12.02 -15.45 -9.80
N GLY A 254 12.17 -15.38 -8.48
CA GLY A 254 13.02 -14.41 -7.80
C GLY A 254 14.49 -14.56 -8.13
N ILE A 255 15.01 -15.80 -8.08
CA ILE A 255 16.39 -16.10 -8.49
C ILE A 255 16.59 -15.74 -9.96
N ALA A 256 15.66 -16.11 -10.84
CA ALA A 256 15.71 -15.79 -12.26
C ALA A 256 15.68 -14.27 -12.50
N PHE A 257 14.81 -13.55 -11.81
CA PHE A 257 14.66 -12.08 -11.90
C PHE A 257 15.97 -11.38 -11.53
N VAL A 258 16.57 -11.75 -10.40
CA VAL A 258 17.84 -11.18 -9.94
C VAL A 258 18.98 -11.51 -10.90
N ARG A 259 19.11 -12.78 -11.33
CA ARG A 259 20.16 -13.20 -12.26
C ARG A 259 20.04 -12.51 -13.62
N TRP A 260 18.81 -12.40 -14.14
CA TRP A 260 18.50 -11.71 -15.38
C TRP A 260 18.84 -10.22 -15.30
N GLY A 261 18.44 -9.57 -14.21
CA GLY A 261 18.77 -8.18 -13.92
C GLY A 261 20.27 -7.90 -13.96
N PHE A 262 21.06 -8.65 -13.20
CA PHE A 262 22.52 -8.51 -13.20
C PHE A 262 23.17 -8.87 -14.54
N ALA A 263 22.61 -9.79 -15.31
CA ALA A 263 23.12 -10.13 -16.63
C ALA A 263 22.87 -8.98 -17.64
N ARG A 264 21.67 -8.37 -17.61
CA ARG A 264 21.34 -7.21 -18.44
C ARG A 264 22.17 -5.99 -18.09
N GLU A 265 22.33 -5.72 -16.80
CA GLU A 265 23.14 -4.60 -16.31
C GLU A 265 24.59 -4.73 -16.76
N ARG A 266 25.21 -5.91 -16.61
CA ARG A 266 26.57 -6.19 -17.13
C ARG A 266 26.69 -6.03 -18.65
N ALA A 267 25.59 -6.26 -19.38
CA ALA A 267 25.53 -6.05 -20.83
C ALA A 267 25.21 -4.60 -21.24
N GLY A 268 25.18 -3.65 -20.30
CA GLY A 268 24.87 -2.23 -20.57
C GLY A 268 23.43 -1.98 -21.01
N LYS A 269 22.51 -2.92 -20.74
CA LYS A 269 21.08 -2.82 -21.09
C LYS A 269 20.30 -2.21 -19.93
N SER A 270 19.19 -1.56 -20.24
CA SER A 270 18.19 -1.11 -19.25
C SER A 270 17.69 -2.28 -18.40
N THR A 271 17.50 -2.05 -17.11
CA THR A 271 16.91 -2.99 -16.14
C THR A 271 15.69 -2.35 -15.49
N MET A 272 14.80 -3.16 -14.93
CA MET A 272 13.63 -2.65 -14.21
C MET A 272 13.98 -2.06 -12.85
N LEU A 273 14.87 -2.73 -12.13
CA LEU A 273 15.43 -2.26 -10.86
C LEU A 273 16.84 -1.75 -11.07
N ALA A 274 17.24 -0.85 -10.19
CA ALA A 274 18.58 -0.32 -10.15
C ALA A 274 19.53 -1.28 -9.40
N PHE A 275 19.77 -2.46 -9.97
CA PHE A 275 20.55 -3.53 -9.32
C PHE A 275 21.95 -3.07 -8.88
N GLY A 276 22.62 -2.22 -9.66
CA GLY A 276 23.92 -1.65 -9.31
C GLY A 276 23.88 -0.73 -8.10
N LEU A 277 22.76 -0.03 -7.86
CA LEU A 277 22.58 0.80 -6.67
C LEU A 277 22.48 -0.04 -5.39
N LEU A 278 22.08 -1.31 -5.47
CA LEU A 278 22.07 -2.22 -4.30
C LEU A 278 23.48 -2.55 -3.77
N ARG A 279 24.54 -2.16 -4.49
CA ARG A 279 25.91 -2.18 -3.96
C ARG A 279 26.16 -1.07 -2.96
N ILE A 280 25.40 0.02 -3.03
CA ILE A 280 25.49 1.15 -2.09
C ILE A 280 24.79 0.72 -0.79
N PRO A 281 25.50 0.65 0.36
CA PRO A 281 24.93 0.13 1.60
C PRO A 281 23.70 0.90 2.08
N SER A 282 23.71 2.23 2.01
CA SER A 282 22.57 3.09 2.40
C SER A 282 21.34 2.82 1.54
N PHE A 283 21.51 2.71 0.22
CA PHE A 283 20.43 2.36 -0.68
C PHE A 283 19.89 0.95 -0.41
N ARG A 284 20.75 -0.06 -0.32
CA ARG A 284 20.34 -1.45 -0.06
C ARG A 284 19.63 -1.60 1.28
N ASN A 285 20.28 -1.16 2.36
CA ASN A 285 19.74 -1.28 3.71
C ASN A 285 18.48 -0.42 3.87
N GLY A 286 18.43 0.75 3.23
CA GLY A 286 17.29 1.63 3.24
C GLY A 286 16.07 1.05 2.53
N ASN A 287 16.26 0.40 1.37
CA ASN A 287 15.19 -0.33 0.68
C ASN A 287 14.69 -1.53 1.51
N ILE A 288 15.58 -2.28 2.16
CA ILE A 288 15.19 -3.37 3.06
C ILE A 288 14.37 -2.83 4.24
N ALA A 289 14.83 -1.76 4.89
CA ALA A 289 14.11 -1.12 5.98
C ALA A 289 12.73 -0.61 5.51
N ALA A 290 12.67 0.07 4.36
CA ALA A 290 11.41 0.55 3.77
C ALA A 290 10.41 -0.58 3.50
N MET A 291 10.88 -1.71 2.97
CA MET A 291 10.03 -2.87 2.73
C MET A 291 9.49 -3.48 4.03
N ILE A 292 10.33 -3.59 5.07
CA ILE A 292 9.93 -4.14 6.38
C ILE A 292 8.97 -3.20 7.10
N VAL A 293 9.24 -1.89 7.09
CA VAL A 293 8.34 -0.88 7.66
C VAL A 293 6.97 -0.96 7.00
N SER A 294 6.91 -0.95 5.66
CA SER A 294 5.63 -1.01 4.97
C SER A 294 4.92 -2.35 5.06
N LEU A 295 5.62 -3.43 5.39
CA LEU A 295 5.00 -4.69 5.78
C LEU A 295 4.22 -4.53 7.10
N GLY A 296 4.77 -3.82 8.09
CA GLY A 296 4.07 -3.50 9.33
C GLY A 296 2.97 -2.44 9.20
N GLU A 297 3.07 -1.51 8.24
CA GLU A 297 2.15 -0.36 8.10
C GLU A 297 0.73 -0.74 7.64
N PHE A 298 0.56 -1.77 6.81
CA PHE A 298 -0.69 -1.94 6.03
C PHE A 298 -1.64 -3.05 6.50
N GLY A 299 -1.23 -3.94 7.41
CA GLY A 299 -2.13 -5.02 7.84
C GLY A 299 -3.24 -4.62 8.81
N ILE A 300 -3.02 -3.60 9.65
CA ILE A 300 -4.05 -3.09 10.56
C ILE A 300 -5.25 -2.48 9.81
N ILE A 301 -5.01 -2.03 8.57
CA ILE A 301 -6.02 -1.41 7.71
C ILE A 301 -7.07 -2.44 7.25
N LEU A 302 -6.72 -3.73 7.19
CA LEU A 302 -7.66 -4.82 6.94
C LEU A 302 -8.44 -5.18 8.22
N SER A 303 -7.75 -5.35 9.35
CA SER A 303 -8.35 -5.94 10.55
C SER A 303 -9.24 -4.97 11.33
N LEU A 304 -8.87 -3.69 11.39
CA LEU A 304 -9.56 -2.71 12.22
C LEU A 304 -10.99 -2.40 11.77
N PRO A 305 -11.29 -2.16 10.47
CA PRO A 305 -12.66 -1.96 10.01
C PRO A 305 -13.55 -3.18 10.29
N LEU A 306 -13.02 -4.39 10.10
CA LEU A 306 -13.76 -5.62 10.37
C LEU A 306 -14.10 -5.72 11.86
N TRP A 307 -13.16 -5.43 12.75
CA TRP A 307 -13.40 -5.43 14.18
C TRP A 307 -14.39 -4.33 14.63
N LEU A 308 -14.24 -3.09 14.14
CA LEU A 308 -15.15 -1.99 14.47
C LEU A 308 -16.60 -2.31 14.08
N GLN A 309 -16.83 -2.94 12.93
CA GLN A 309 -18.17 -3.24 12.46
C GLN A 309 -18.72 -4.55 13.04
N ASN A 310 -17.93 -5.64 13.00
CA ASN A 310 -18.41 -6.97 13.37
C ASN A 310 -18.36 -7.24 14.88
N VAL A 311 -17.53 -6.52 15.64
CA VAL A 311 -17.44 -6.66 17.10
C VAL A 311 -18.17 -5.52 17.82
N LEU A 312 -17.82 -4.26 17.51
CA LEU A 312 -18.44 -3.11 18.19
C LEU A 312 -19.80 -2.70 17.60
N GLY A 313 -20.22 -3.29 16.46
CA GLY A 313 -21.48 -2.98 15.82
C GLY A 313 -21.54 -1.60 15.17
N TYR A 314 -20.38 -1.00 14.84
CA TYR A 314 -20.37 0.30 14.16
C TYR A 314 -20.82 0.15 12.71
N ASP A 315 -21.47 1.17 12.18
CA ASP A 315 -21.70 1.26 10.73
C ASP A 315 -20.41 1.66 9.99
N ALA A 316 -20.44 1.60 8.65
CA ALA A 316 -19.28 1.93 7.82
C ALA A 316 -18.85 3.41 7.95
N LEU A 317 -19.78 4.34 8.20
CA LEU A 317 -19.48 5.75 8.38
C LEU A 317 -18.81 6.03 9.73
N GLN A 318 -19.33 5.46 10.81
CA GLN A 318 -18.73 5.50 12.15
C GLN A 318 -17.32 4.91 12.11
N THR A 319 -17.15 3.79 11.43
CA THR A 319 -15.83 3.18 11.19
C THR A 319 -14.88 4.14 10.48
N GLY A 320 -15.36 4.82 9.42
CA GLY A 320 -14.62 5.87 8.72
C GLY A 320 -14.22 7.03 9.65
N PHE A 321 -15.08 7.44 10.58
CA PHE A 321 -14.78 8.48 11.57
C PHE A 321 -13.67 8.08 12.55
N VAL A 322 -13.62 6.82 12.99
CA VAL A 322 -12.54 6.35 13.87
C VAL A 322 -11.21 6.34 13.10
N ILE A 323 -11.21 5.82 11.87
CA ILE A 323 -10.02 5.73 11.02
C ILE A 323 -9.50 7.12 10.62
N LEU A 324 -10.38 8.13 10.57
CA LEU A 324 -9.99 9.51 10.30
C LEU A 324 -8.87 10.01 11.22
N ALA A 325 -8.80 9.54 12.47
CA ALA A 325 -7.74 9.92 13.41
C ALA A 325 -6.34 9.63 12.86
N LEU A 326 -6.15 8.47 12.23
CA LEU A 326 -4.90 8.08 11.55
C LEU A 326 -4.54 9.08 10.45
N ALA A 327 -5.52 9.46 9.66
CA ALA A 327 -5.27 10.34 8.54
C ALA A 327 -5.00 11.79 8.97
N ILE A 328 -5.67 12.27 10.02
CA ILE A 328 -5.34 13.57 10.66
C ILE A 328 -3.90 13.55 11.18
N GLY A 329 -3.49 12.47 11.86
CA GLY A 329 -2.10 12.30 12.31
C GLY A 329 -1.11 12.39 11.14
N SER A 330 -1.37 11.65 10.06
CA SER A 330 -0.53 11.63 8.85
C SER A 330 -0.42 13.00 8.18
N PHE A 331 -1.55 13.74 8.13
CA PHE A 331 -1.58 15.09 7.59
C PHE A 331 -0.77 16.07 8.46
N MET A 332 -0.91 16.00 9.78
CA MET A 332 -0.17 16.86 10.72
C MET A 332 1.34 16.61 10.67
N ALA A 333 1.76 15.35 10.44
CA ALA A 333 3.17 15.00 10.27
C ALA A 333 3.84 15.74 9.10
N SER A 334 3.10 16.01 8.02
CA SER A 334 3.60 16.76 6.87
C SER A 334 4.00 18.19 7.23
N GLY A 335 3.21 18.85 8.09
CA GLY A 335 3.54 20.18 8.62
C GLY A 335 4.77 20.16 9.54
N PHE A 336 4.87 19.13 10.38
CA PHE A 336 6.01 18.95 11.29
C PHE A 336 7.32 18.71 10.53
N ALA A 337 7.32 17.80 9.55
CA ALA A 337 8.50 17.52 8.73
C ALA A 337 9.00 18.77 7.99
N GLY A 338 8.09 19.62 7.50
CA GLY A 338 8.43 20.87 6.84
C GLY A 338 9.02 21.93 7.79
N ALA A 339 8.49 22.05 9.01
CA ALA A 339 8.95 23.04 9.98
C ALA A 339 10.32 22.71 10.61
N PHE A 340 10.62 21.42 10.77
CA PHE A 340 11.84 20.94 11.44
C PHE A 340 12.89 20.34 10.50
N GLY A 341 12.61 20.22 9.20
CA GLY A 341 13.49 19.56 8.21
C GLY A 341 14.87 20.19 8.06
N ASN A 342 15.05 21.47 8.40
CA ASN A 342 16.36 22.14 8.37
C ASN A 342 17.15 22.00 9.68
N LYS A 343 16.52 21.51 10.75
CA LYS A 343 17.12 21.42 12.09
C LYS A 343 17.44 19.98 12.52
N ILE A 344 16.76 18.99 11.94
CA ILE A 344 16.86 17.58 12.29
C ILE A 344 17.23 16.79 11.04
N THR A 345 18.16 15.83 11.18
CA THR A 345 18.56 14.98 10.05
C THR A 345 17.38 14.13 9.54
N PRO A 346 17.21 13.93 8.22
CA PRO A 346 16.11 13.14 7.66
C PRO A 346 15.99 11.72 8.24
N VAL A 347 17.14 11.08 8.51
CA VAL A 347 17.20 9.74 9.14
C VAL A 347 16.55 9.75 10.53
N THR A 348 16.80 10.79 11.33
CA THR A 348 16.22 10.92 12.67
C THR A 348 14.71 11.09 12.59
N ILE A 349 14.21 11.88 11.63
CA ILE A 349 12.76 12.06 11.46
C ILE A 349 12.08 10.74 11.06
N VAL A 350 12.69 9.96 10.16
CA VAL A 350 12.18 8.62 9.80
C VAL A 350 12.15 7.70 11.01
N ARG A 351 13.22 7.67 11.83
CA ARG A 351 13.27 6.86 13.06
C ARG A 351 12.21 7.27 14.08
N VAL A 352 12.01 8.58 14.28
CA VAL A 352 10.94 9.09 15.14
C VAL A 352 9.57 8.70 14.58
N GLY A 353 9.39 8.74 13.26
CA GLY A 353 8.19 8.26 12.59
C GLY A 353 7.89 6.81 12.90
N ILE A 354 8.84 5.90 12.64
CA ILE A 354 8.69 4.47 12.92
C ILE A 354 8.47 4.21 14.42
N ALA A 355 9.14 4.94 15.31
CA ALA A 355 8.91 4.82 16.75
C ALA A 355 7.49 5.26 17.15
N ALA A 356 6.98 6.34 16.56
CA ALA A 356 5.59 6.76 16.76
C ALA A 356 4.60 5.73 16.20
N GLU A 357 4.88 5.10 15.04
CA GLU A 357 4.08 3.99 14.54
C GLU A 357 4.02 2.84 15.56
N ILE A 358 5.15 2.39 16.08
CA ILE A 358 5.21 1.33 17.09
C ILE A 358 4.39 1.71 18.33
N VAL A 359 4.56 2.92 18.86
CA VAL A 359 3.82 3.39 20.03
C VAL A 359 2.32 3.45 19.73
N GLY A 360 1.93 4.03 18.60
CA GLY A 360 0.53 4.18 18.20
C GLY A 360 -0.17 2.84 18.03
N ILE A 361 0.46 1.88 17.33
CA ILE A 361 -0.13 0.56 17.12
C ILE A 361 -0.20 -0.25 18.42
N LEU A 362 0.75 -0.09 19.34
CA LEU A 362 0.69 -0.72 20.66
C LEU A 362 -0.41 -0.11 21.53
N ILE A 363 -0.62 1.20 21.48
CA ILE A 363 -1.77 1.84 22.15
C ILE A 363 -3.07 1.28 21.59
N VAL A 364 -3.19 1.15 20.26
CA VAL A 364 -4.37 0.51 19.65
C VAL A 364 -4.52 -0.92 20.17
N ALA A 365 -3.48 -1.75 20.07
CA ALA A 365 -3.50 -3.15 20.49
C ALA A 365 -3.94 -3.35 21.95
N LEU A 366 -3.42 -2.51 22.85
CA LEU A 366 -3.76 -2.56 24.29
C LEU A 366 -5.15 -2.02 24.59
N SER A 367 -5.73 -1.21 23.69
CA SER A 367 -7.05 -0.60 23.88
C SER A 367 -8.19 -1.43 23.28
N LEU A 368 -7.89 -2.35 22.35
CA LEU A 368 -8.87 -3.25 21.75
C LEU A 368 -9.53 -4.08 22.85
N ASN A 369 -10.85 -3.98 23.01
CA ASN A 369 -11.68 -4.82 23.87
C ASN A 369 -13.12 -4.84 23.31
N PRO A 370 -13.95 -5.89 23.54
CA PRO A 370 -15.27 -5.99 22.91
C PRO A 370 -16.24 -4.84 23.22
N ASP A 371 -15.99 -4.07 24.28
CA ASP A 371 -16.79 -2.93 24.72
C ASP A 371 -16.07 -1.58 24.51
N ALA A 372 -15.02 -1.58 23.68
CA ALA A 372 -14.16 -0.42 23.53
C ALA A 372 -14.94 0.77 22.96
N ALA A 373 -14.72 1.94 23.54
CA ALA A 373 -15.20 3.18 22.97
C ALA A 373 -14.19 3.73 21.95
N TRP A 374 -14.69 4.40 20.91
CA TRP A 374 -13.86 4.98 19.85
C TRP A 374 -12.70 5.87 20.36
N TRP A 375 -12.91 6.58 21.48
CA TRP A 375 -11.92 7.48 22.07
C TRP A 375 -10.74 6.75 22.72
N GLN A 376 -10.87 5.45 23.00
CA GLN A 376 -9.76 4.61 23.48
C GLN A 376 -8.81 4.23 22.34
N ILE A 377 -9.34 4.12 21.11
CA ILE A 377 -8.58 3.71 19.92
C ILE A 377 -7.99 4.92 19.17
N ALA A 378 -8.76 6.01 19.08
CA ALA A 378 -8.44 7.18 18.26
C ALA A 378 -7.06 7.83 18.59
N PRO A 379 -6.63 7.99 19.85
CA PRO A 379 -5.30 8.53 20.16
C PRO A 379 -4.17 7.66 19.62
N GLY A 380 -4.29 6.33 19.73
CA GLY A 380 -3.32 5.39 19.18
C GLY A 380 -3.25 5.49 17.66
N LEU A 381 -4.41 5.57 16.98
CA LEU A 381 -4.48 5.78 15.53
C LEU A 381 -3.87 7.11 15.10
N PHE A 382 -4.13 8.19 15.83
CA PHE A 382 -3.54 9.50 15.55
C PHE A 382 -2.00 9.45 15.63
N ILE A 383 -1.46 8.88 16.71
CA ILE A 383 -0.01 8.73 16.90
C ILE A 383 0.58 7.84 15.80
N TYR A 384 -0.10 6.73 15.49
CA TYR A 384 0.28 5.81 14.42
C TYR A 384 0.37 6.52 13.07
N GLY A 385 -0.70 7.22 12.68
CA GLY A 385 -0.74 7.98 11.44
C GLY A 385 0.29 9.10 11.39
N PHE A 386 0.52 9.80 12.52
CA PHE A 386 1.59 10.78 12.61
C PHE A 386 2.96 10.16 12.31
N GLY A 387 3.21 8.97 12.83
CA GLY A 387 4.40 8.20 12.50
C GLY A 387 4.52 7.86 11.01
N VAL A 388 3.46 7.27 10.43
CA VAL A 388 3.38 6.93 8.99
C VAL A 388 3.67 8.15 8.11
N GLY A 389 3.10 9.31 8.46
CA GLY A 389 3.31 10.56 7.73
C GLY A 389 4.77 11.05 7.78
N LEU A 390 5.44 10.95 8.94
CA LEU A 390 6.85 11.31 9.08
C LEU A 390 7.76 10.36 8.30
N ALA A 391 7.53 9.04 8.42
CA ALA A 391 8.29 8.03 7.71
C ALA A 391 8.15 8.22 6.20
N THR A 392 6.92 8.32 5.70
CA THR A 392 6.64 8.46 4.26
C THR A 392 7.25 9.72 3.66
N ALA A 393 7.27 10.84 4.39
CA ALA A 393 7.75 12.12 3.87
C ALA A 393 9.25 12.14 3.54
N LEU A 394 10.07 11.39 4.29
CA LEU A 394 11.54 11.51 4.22
C LEU A 394 12.26 10.21 3.89
N LEU A 395 11.58 9.06 3.93
CA LEU A 395 12.18 7.77 3.64
C LEU A 395 12.83 7.70 2.26
N THR A 396 12.18 8.24 1.22
CA THR A 396 12.76 8.29 -0.13
C THR A 396 14.06 9.08 -0.16
N SER A 397 14.11 10.24 0.50
CA SER A 397 15.32 11.07 0.57
C SER A 397 16.45 10.38 1.32
N VAL A 398 16.13 9.67 2.41
CA VAL A 398 17.09 8.88 3.18
C VAL A 398 17.67 7.73 2.36
N VAL A 399 16.83 6.99 1.64
CA VAL A 399 17.26 5.86 0.81
C VAL A 399 18.15 6.32 -0.36
N LEU A 400 17.92 7.54 -0.87
CA LEU A 400 18.62 8.08 -2.03
C LEU A 400 19.82 8.98 -1.68
N MET A 401 20.17 9.12 -0.40
CA MET A 401 21.19 10.08 0.05
C MET A 401 22.53 9.91 -0.67
N ASP A 402 23.01 8.67 -0.84
CA ASP A 402 24.28 8.38 -1.53
C ASP A 402 24.10 7.96 -3.00
N VAL A 403 22.87 8.05 -3.53
CA VAL A 403 22.58 7.68 -4.91
C VAL A 403 22.99 8.83 -5.84
N PRO A 404 23.82 8.59 -6.87
CA PRO A 404 24.20 9.62 -7.83
C PRO A 404 22.97 10.29 -8.45
N LEU A 405 22.99 11.62 -8.59
CA LEU A 405 21.85 12.39 -9.13
C LEU A 405 21.35 11.88 -10.49
N SER A 406 22.26 11.40 -11.34
CA SER A 406 21.95 10.81 -12.66
C SER A 406 21.16 9.50 -12.59
N GLN A 407 21.19 8.80 -11.45
CA GLN A 407 20.51 7.53 -11.20
C GLN A 407 19.36 7.65 -10.19
N SER A 408 19.13 8.85 -9.63
CA SER A 408 18.10 9.13 -8.63
C SER A 408 16.69 8.69 -9.04
N GLY A 409 16.33 8.85 -10.32
CA GLY A 409 15.02 8.40 -10.84
C GLY A 409 14.84 6.88 -10.78
N GLN A 410 15.86 6.11 -11.16
CA GLN A 410 15.83 4.64 -11.07
C GLN A 410 15.86 4.16 -9.62
N GLY A 411 16.61 4.86 -8.76
CA GLY A 411 16.65 4.60 -7.33
C GLY A 411 15.28 4.81 -6.67
N SER A 412 14.62 5.94 -6.96
CA SER A 412 13.29 6.26 -6.42
C SER A 412 12.23 5.25 -6.86
N GLY A 413 12.27 4.80 -8.13
CA GLY A 413 11.37 3.76 -8.63
C GLY A 413 11.57 2.41 -7.91
N THR A 414 12.83 2.03 -7.69
CA THR A 414 13.18 0.82 -6.91
C THR A 414 12.66 0.92 -5.48
N GLN A 415 12.83 2.07 -4.82
CA GLN A 415 12.34 2.30 -3.46
C GLN A 415 10.81 2.27 -3.36
N SER A 416 10.11 2.89 -4.30
CA SER A 416 8.65 2.82 -4.35
C SER A 416 8.17 1.38 -4.54
N THR A 417 8.86 0.61 -5.38
CA THR A 417 8.55 -0.80 -5.61
C THR A 417 8.75 -1.63 -4.33
N ALA A 418 9.89 -1.46 -3.65
CA ALA A 418 10.16 -2.14 -2.38
C ALA A 418 9.07 -1.86 -1.35
N ARG A 419 8.59 -0.62 -1.28
CA ARG A 419 7.49 -0.21 -0.39
C ARG A 419 6.16 -0.90 -0.74
N GLN A 420 5.78 -0.90 -2.01
CA GLN A 420 4.52 -1.54 -2.45
C GLN A 420 4.54 -3.05 -2.27
N VAL A 421 5.68 -3.69 -2.51
CA VAL A 421 5.87 -5.12 -2.23
C VAL A 421 5.75 -5.39 -0.73
N GLY A 422 6.39 -4.56 0.11
CA GLY A 422 6.27 -4.64 1.56
C GLY A 422 4.81 -4.55 2.01
N SER A 423 4.07 -3.54 1.53
CA SER A 423 2.65 -3.36 1.82
C SER A 423 1.80 -4.58 1.43
N ALA A 424 1.97 -5.12 0.22
CA ALA A 424 1.23 -6.30 -0.22
C ALA A 424 1.51 -7.53 0.66
N LEU A 425 2.79 -7.78 0.98
CA LEU A 425 3.19 -8.86 1.89
C LEU A 425 2.65 -8.63 3.31
N GLY A 426 2.60 -7.39 3.75
CA GLY A 426 2.08 -7.00 5.07
C GLY A 426 0.61 -7.34 5.24
N ILE A 427 -0.21 -6.98 4.25
CA ILE A 427 -1.64 -7.33 4.23
C ILE A 427 -1.80 -8.86 4.21
N ALA A 428 -1.00 -9.56 3.39
CA ALA A 428 -1.05 -11.02 3.28
C ALA A 428 -0.75 -11.76 4.59
N ILE A 429 0.36 -11.38 5.23
CA ILE A 429 0.84 -12.00 6.47
C ILE A 429 -0.06 -11.62 7.63
N LEU A 430 -0.43 -10.34 7.78
CA LEU A 430 -1.22 -9.89 8.92
C LEU A 430 -2.68 -10.32 8.81
N GLY A 431 -3.22 -10.44 7.60
CA GLY A 431 -4.51 -11.11 7.35
C GLY A 431 -4.45 -12.59 7.70
N THR A 432 -3.34 -13.28 7.38
CA THR A 432 -3.12 -14.67 7.83
C THR A 432 -3.10 -14.79 9.34
N VAL A 433 -2.36 -13.91 10.03
CA VAL A 433 -2.34 -13.86 11.50
C VAL A 433 -3.75 -13.64 12.05
N LEU A 434 -4.51 -12.68 11.51
CA LEU A 434 -5.88 -12.40 11.94
C LEU A 434 -6.78 -13.64 11.84
N PHE A 435 -6.93 -14.22 10.65
CA PHE A 435 -7.93 -15.28 10.46
C PHE A 435 -7.49 -16.64 11.04
N ALA A 436 -6.19 -16.95 11.05
CA ALA A 436 -5.70 -18.18 11.68
C ALA A 436 -5.83 -18.13 13.21
N SER A 437 -5.55 -16.96 13.82
CA SER A 437 -5.75 -16.79 15.26
C SER A 437 -7.22 -16.70 15.65
N LEU A 438 -8.09 -16.19 14.76
CA LEU A 438 -9.53 -16.19 14.98
C LEU A 438 -10.09 -17.60 15.04
N GLY A 439 -9.73 -18.45 14.07
CA GLY A 439 -10.20 -19.83 14.05
C GLY A 439 -9.73 -20.62 15.26
N SER A 440 -8.43 -20.59 15.54
CA SER A 440 -7.86 -21.32 16.69
C SER A 440 -8.30 -20.77 18.05
N GLY A 441 -8.41 -19.45 18.19
CA GLY A 441 -8.87 -18.79 19.41
C GLY A 441 -10.34 -19.06 19.71
N LEU A 442 -11.20 -19.01 18.69
CA LEU A 442 -12.62 -19.31 18.83
C LEU A 442 -12.85 -20.80 19.14
N ASP A 443 -12.17 -21.71 18.44
CA ASP A 443 -12.25 -23.15 18.72
C ASP A 443 -11.87 -23.45 20.18
N ALA A 444 -10.79 -22.84 20.69
CA ALA A 444 -10.36 -23.00 22.07
C ALA A 444 -11.38 -22.47 23.10
N LYS A 445 -12.03 -21.33 22.82
CA LYS A 445 -13.08 -20.78 23.70
C LYS A 445 -14.31 -21.69 23.74
N LEU A 446 -14.80 -22.11 22.57
CA LEU A 446 -15.95 -23.00 22.44
C LEU A 446 -15.67 -24.41 22.98
N ALA A 447 -14.42 -24.88 22.99
CA ALA A 447 -14.05 -26.14 23.62
C ALA A 447 -14.29 -26.16 25.14
N ASN A 448 -14.35 -24.99 25.78
CA ASN A 448 -14.69 -24.87 27.20
C ASN A 448 -16.21 -24.86 27.46
N ARG A 449 -17.03 -24.96 26.40
CA ARG A 449 -18.50 -25.01 26.48
C ARG A 449 -19.00 -26.44 26.27
N PRO A 450 -19.28 -27.19 27.35
CA PRO A 450 -19.74 -28.58 27.24
C PRO A 450 -21.09 -28.71 26.52
N GLU A 451 -21.87 -27.63 26.45
CA GLU A 451 -23.15 -27.57 25.73
C GLU A 451 -23.01 -27.52 24.20
N ILE A 452 -21.82 -27.26 23.65
CA ILE A 452 -21.58 -27.17 22.20
C ILE A 452 -20.86 -28.45 21.73
N PRO A 453 -21.52 -29.32 20.94
CA PRO A 453 -20.88 -30.48 20.34
C PRO A 453 -19.71 -30.10 19.43
N ALA A 454 -18.72 -30.99 19.29
CA ALA A 454 -17.54 -30.73 18.46
C ALA A 454 -17.87 -30.37 17.00
N GLU A 455 -18.88 -31.02 16.41
CA GLU A 455 -19.34 -30.72 15.05
C GLU A 455 -19.95 -29.32 14.93
N ALA A 456 -20.76 -28.91 15.92
CA ALA A 456 -21.33 -27.56 15.97
C ALA A 456 -20.24 -26.51 16.20
N ARG A 457 -19.20 -26.84 16.98
CA ARG A 457 -18.04 -25.97 17.19
C ARG A 457 -17.33 -25.64 15.89
N THR A 458 -17.02 -26.66 15.07
CA THR A 458 -16.41 -26.45 13.75
C THR A 458 -17.29 -25.57 12.86
N GLN A 459 -18.60 -25.83 12.81
CA GLN A 459 -19.54 -25.01 12.03
C GLN A 459 -19.59 -23.54 12.49
N ILE A 460 -19.54 -23.29 13.80
CA ILE A 460 -19.50 -21.92 14.36
C ILE A 460 -18.18 -21.24 13.99
N VAL A 461 -17.05 -21.94 14.10
CA VAL A 461 -15.73 -21.42 13.73
C VAL A 461 -15.70 -21.07 12.25
N ASP A 462 -16.11 -21.99 11.38
CA ASP A 462 -16.14 -21.79 9.94
C ASP A 462 -17.07 -20.62 9.58
N LEU A 463 -18.26 -20.54 10.18
CA LEU A 463 -19.18 -19.43 9.99
C LEU A 463 -18.52 -18.08 10.30
N VAL A 464 -17.82 -17.95 11.43
CA VAL A 464 -17.21 -16.68 11.84
C VAL A 464 -15.96 -16.36 11.03
N VAL A 465 -15.09 -17.35 10.80
CA VAL A 465 -13.84 -17.17 10.07
C VAL A 465 -14.11 -16.90 8.60
N ASP A 466 -14.93 -17.71 7.93
CA ASP A 466 -15.20 -17.55 6.50
C ASP A 466 -15.98 -16.28 6.23
N SER A 467 -16.94 -15.89 7.05
CA SER A 467 -17.67 -14.64 6.87
C SER A 467 -16.89 -13.38 7.30
N ALA A 468 -15.59 -13.51 7.57
CA ALA A 468 -14.73 -12.46 8.09
C ALA A 468 -15.30 -11.71 9.31
N GLY A 469 -16.06 -12.43 10.15
CA GLY A 469 -16.70 -11.93 11.37
C GLY A 469 -18.16 -11.49 11.21
N THR A 470 -18.69 -11.33 9.99
CA THR A 470 -20.09 -10.90 9.81
C THR A 470 -21.09 -11.91 10.37
N GLY A 471 -20.74 -13.20 10.41
CA GLY A 471 -21.51 -14.28 11.02
C GLY A 471 -21.70 -14.16 12.54
N ILE A 472 -20.95 -13.29 13.22
CA ILE A 472 -21.14 -13.00 14.65
C ILE A 472 -22.56 -12.48 14.93
N SER A 473 -23.11 -11.64 14.04
CA SER A 473 -24.48 -11.12 14.20
C SER A 473 -25.53 -12.24 14.15
N THR A 474 -25.32 -13.23 13.26
CA THR A 474 -26.19 -14.41 13.13
C THR A 474 -26.09 -15.32 14.37
N LEU A 475 -24.91 -15.41 14.98
CA LEU A 475 -24.73 -16.13 16.24
C LEU A 475 -25.43 -15.42 17.39
N ASP A 476 -25.41 -14.09 17.43
CA ASP A 476 -25.99 -13.31 18.53
C ASP A 476 -27.49 -13.58 18.71
N GLU A 477 -28.21 -13.83 17.61
CA GLU A 477 -29.63 -14.16 17.62
C GLU A 477 -29.93 -15.57 18.16
N LYS A 478 -29.01 -16.53 17.96
CA LYS A 478 -29.26 -17.97 18.21
C LYS A 478 -28.52 -18.52 19.42
N LEU A 479 -27.29 -18.07 19.62
CA LEU A 479 -26.30 -18.55 20.58
C LEU A 479 -25.51 -17.33 21.13
N PRO A 480 -26.13 -16.48 21.96
CA PRO A 480 -25.54 -15.20 22.40
C PRO A 480 -24.21 -15.39 23.13
N ASP A 481 -24.07 -16.47 23.89
CA ASP A 481 -22.83 -16.75 24.59
C ASP A 481 -21.70 -17.17 23.63
N ALA A 482 -22.00 -17.92 22.56
CA ALA A 482 -21.02 -18.24 21.52
C ALA A 482 -20.66 -17.00 20.68
N ALA A 483 -21.61 -16.08 20.49
CA ALA A 483 -21.35 -14.79 19.86
C ALA A 483 -20.41 -13.92 20.71
N ALA A 484 -20.57 -13.92 22.04
CA ALA A 484 -19.65 -13.25 22.96
C ALA A 484 -18.22 -13.84 22.86
N ASP A 485 -18.08 -15.16 22.84
CA ASP A 485 -16.78 -15.82 22.63
C ASP A 485 -16.18 -15.45 21.27
N ALA A 486 -16.99 -15.35 20.22
CA ALA A 486 -16.56 -14.95 18.89
C ALA A 486 -16.09 -13.48 18.83
N ARG A 487 -16.81 -12.56 19.49
CA ARG A 487 -16.39 -11.15 19.65
C ARG A 487 -15.06 -11.03 20.37
N GLU A 488 -14.86 -11.82 21.42
CA GLU A 488 -13.60 -11.83 22.18
C GLU A 488 -12.46 -12.43 21.34
N ALA A 489 -12.68 -13.58 20.68
CA ALA A 489 -11.70 -14.20 19.79
C ALA A 489 -11.30 -13.27 18.64
N PHE A 490 -12.26 -12.56 18.02
CA PHE A 490 -11.98 -11.58 16.97
C PHE A 490 -11.18 -10.39 17.50
N THR A 491 -11.50 -9.93 18.70
CA THR A 491 -10.74 -8.88 19.38
C THR A 491 -9.29 -9.32 19.61
N ASP A 492 -9.07 -10.52 20.18
CA ASP A 492 -7.73 -11.07 20.41
C ASP A 492 -6.94 -11.24 19.11
N SER A 493 -7.61 -11.71 18.06
CA SER A 493 -6.99 -11.89 16.74
C SER A 493 -6.57 -10.55 16.13
N THR A 494 -7.37 -9.51 16.33
CA THR A 494 -7.04 -8.13 15.92
C THR A 494 -5.87 -7.60 16.74
N ARG A 495 -5.78 -7.91 18.04
CA ARG A 495 -4.60 -7.60 18.88
C ARG A 495 -3.35 -8.31 18.37
N TYR A 496 -3.43 -9.59 18.03
CA TYR A 496 -2.28 -10.33 17.50
C TYR A 496 -1.79 -9.78 16.16
N ALA A 497 -2.70 -9.40 15.26
CA ALA A 497 -2.34 -8.69 14.03
C ALA A 497 -1.64 -7.35 14.33
N ALA A 498 -2.13 -6.57 15.29
CA ALA A 498 -1.51 -5.32 15.72
C ALA A 498 -0.13 -5.52 16.37
N PHE A 499 0.05 -6.55 17.20
CA PHE A 499 1.35 -6.90 17.78
C PHE A 499 2.34 -7.41 16.74
N ALA A 500 1.89 -8.22 15.78
CA ALA A 500 2.72 -8.65 14.65
C ALA A 500 3.17 -7.44 13.81
N ALA A 501 2.27 -6.51 13.52
CA ALA A 501 2.60 -5.24 12.86
C ALA A 501 3.67 -4.45 13.66
N ALA A 502 3.48 -4.30 14.98
CA ALA A 502 4.47 -3.67 15.86
C ALA A 502 5.83 -4.37 15.82
N GLY A 503 5.84 -5.71 15.77
CA GLY A 503 7.05 -6.52 15.64
C GLY A 503 7.80 -6.25 14.33
N PHE A 504 7.09 -6.20 13.20
CA PHE A 504 7.69 -5.85 11.91
C PHE A 504 8.22 -4.41 11.91
N LEU A 505 7.48 -3.46 12.46
CA LEU A 505 7.94 -2.08 12.61
C LEU A 505 9.19 -1.98 13.50
N ALA A 506 9.27 -2.75 14.58
CA ALA A 506 10.46 -2.83 15.43
C ALA A 506 11.67 -3.39 14.67
N ILE A 507 11.49 -4.44 13.85
CA ILE A 507 12.54 -4.95 12.97
C ILE A 507 12.96 -3.88 11.95
N GLY A 508 11.99 -3.16 11.37
CA GLY A 508 12.23 -2.03 10.45
C GLY A 508 13.01 -0.89 11.11
N PHE A 509 12.68 -0.56 12.35
CA PHE A 509 13.39 0.41 13.18
C PHE A 509 14.84 -0.03 13.41
N LEU A 510 15.07 -1.27 13.83
CA LEU A 510 16.42 -1.82 14.01
C LEU A 510 17.22 -1.83 12.70
N ALA A 511 16.58 -2.17 11.57
CA ALA A 511 17.20 -2.08 10.25
C ALA A 511 17.59 -0.64 9.89
N SER A 512 16.76 0.34 10.28
CA SER A 512 17.04 1.77 10.08
C SER A 512 18.22 2.29 10.90
N LEU A 513 18.59 1.63 12.02
CA LEU A 513 19.75 2.02 12.84
C LEU A 513 21.07 1.87 12.07
N ARG A 514 21.11 0.98 11.08
CA ARG A 514 22.27 0.77 10.18
C ARG A 514 22.37 1.80 9.05
N LEU A 515 21.42 2.74 8.97
CA LEU A 515 21.51 3.90 8.10
C LEU A 515 22.32 4.94 8.84
N ASP A 516 23.65 4.91 8.69
CA ASP A 516 24.51 5.92 9.30
C ASP A 516 24.14 7.29 8.72
N GLY A 517 23.69 8.20 9.58
CA GLY A 517 23.53 9.61 9.25
C GLY A 517 24.90 10.26 9.19
N ALA A 518 25.69 9.93 8.16
CA ALA A 518 27.01 10.50 7.98
C ALA A 518 26.85 11.94 7.47
N ARG A 519 26.92 12.87 8.42
CA ARG A 519 27.17 14.29 8.24
C ARG A 519 28.60 14.53 7.70
N ARG A 520 28.98 13.82 6.64
CA ARG A 520 30.34 13.86 6.04
C ARG A 520 30.42 14.68 4.76
N GLY A 521 29.30 15.14 4.21
CA GLY A 521 29.27 15.88 2.94
C GLY A 521 29.45 17.40 3.05
N ASP A 522 29.06 18.01 4.18
CA ASP A 522 29.16 19.48 4.33
C ASP A 522 30.59 19.92 4.68
N ASP A 523 31.33 19.15 5.49
CA ASP A 523 32.73 19.50 5.85
C ASP A 523 33.69 19.40 4.64
N ASP A 524 33.44 18.47 3.71
CA ASP A 524 34.26 18.30 2.50
C ASP A 524 33.91 19.35 1.42
N ALA A 525 32.64 19.75 1.32
CA ALA A 525 32.20 20.78 0.38
C ALA A 525 32.57 22.20 0.84
N GLU A 526 32.46 22.51 2.14
CA GLU A 526 32.99 23.76 2.71
C GLU A 526 34.52 23.79 2.61
N GLY A 527 35.20 22.66 2.83
CA GLY A 527 36.65 22.54 2.64
C GLY A 527 37.13 22.69 1.19
N GLU A 528 36.37 22.22 0.19
CA GLU A 528 36.68 22.42 -1.24
C GLU A 528 36.41 23.85 -1.70
N VAL A 529 35.34 24.49 -1.22
CA VAL A 529 35.03 25.90 -1.49
C VAL A 529 36.07 26.81 -0.83
N GLU A 530 36.49 26.51 0.39
CA GLU A 530 37.50 27.30 1.10
C GLU A 530 38.90 27.11 0.51
N ARG A 531 39.24 25.92 0.01
CA ARG A 531 40.48 25.67 -0.77
C ARG A 531 40.48 26.40 -2.11
N THR A 532 39.39 26.35 -2.87
CA THR A 532 39.31 27.05 -4.16
C THR A 532 39.32 28.57 -4.00
N VAL A 533 38.75 29.11 -2.92
CA VAL A 533 38.81 30.55 -2.60
C VAL A 533 40.20 30.97 -2.11
N ASN A 534 40.92 30.13 -1.36
CA ASN A 534 42.28 30.43 -0.92
C ASN A 534 43.32 30.29 -2.04
N ASP A 535 43.18 29.30 -2.92
CA ASP A 535 44.05 29.16 -4.10
C ASP A 535 43.91 30.36 -5.03
N ALA A 536 42.68 30.84 -5.27
CA ALA A 536 42.41 32.04 -6.07
C ALA A 536 42.98 33.33 -5.46
N LYS A 537 43.13 33.41 -4.13
CA LYS A 537 43.75 34.56 -3.45
C LYS A 537 45.28 34.52 -3.43
N SER A 538 45.88 33.33 -3.56
CA SER A 538 47.34 33.16 -3.56
C SER A 538 48.01 33.43 -4.91
N THR A 539 47.24 33.49 -5.99
CA THR A 539 47.71 33.79 -7.35
C THR A 539 47.71 35.28 -7.72
N ASP A 540 47.19 36.15 -6.84
CA ASP A 540 47.03 37.61 -7.06
C ASP A 540 47.93 38.48 -6.15
N GLY A 541 48.95 37.90 -5.52
CA GLY A 541 50.00 38.62 -4.76
C GLY A 541 51.38 38.19 -5.21
#